data_AF-A0AAD7H660-F1
#
_entry.id   AF-A0AAD7H660-F1
#
_cell.length_a   1.000
_cell.length_b   1.000
_cell.length_c   1.000
_cell.angle_alpha   90.00
_cell.angle_beta   90.00
_cell.angle_gamma   90.00
#
_symmetry.space_group_name_H-M   'P 1'
#
loop_
_entity.id
_entity.type
_entity.pdbx_description
1 polymer ?
#
loop_
_entity_poly.entity_id
_entity_poly.type
_entity_poly.pdbx_seq_one_letter_code
_entity_poly.pdbx_strand_id
1 'polypeptide(L)'
;RLRNALQLGEKRIAALLVSIFNDKSEEDAVLQLRGGSAQYFLDVVQATLDRGLLMAQEHSRMARRIVRKLSETCDQLPSSIFISGITGREEYRTFAGGFGDIHRASY
;
A
#
# COMPACT_ATOMS: atom_id res chain seq x y z
N ARG A 1 2.72 -14.58 -25.36
CA ARG A 1 2.22 -15.67 -24.48
C ARG A 1 2.60 -15.42 -23.01
N LEU A 2 3.88 -15.30 -22.66
CA LEU A 2 4.33 -15.03 -21.29
C LEU A 2 3.73 -13.76 -20.65
N ARG A 3 3.79 -12.61 -21.35
CA ARG A 3 3.22 -11.34 -20.85
C ARG A 3 1.73 -11.44 -20.48
N ASN A 4 0.94 -12.13 -21.31
CA ASN A 4 -0.49 -12.30 -21.07
C ASN A 4 -0.76 -13.18 -19.85
N ALA A 5 0.06 -14.23 -19.64
CA ALA A 5 -0.05 -15.09 -18.47
C ALA A 5 0.28 -14.33 -17.17
N LEU A 6 1.32 -13.49 -17.19
CA LEU A 6 1.68 -12.62 -16.07
C LEU A 6 0.57 -11.63 -15.74
N GLN A 7 0.03 -10.95 -16.75
CA GLN A 7 -1.06 -9.99 -16.57
C GLN A 7 -2.34 -10.66 -16.02
N LEU A 8 -2.63 -11.89 -16.43
CA LEU A 8 -3.75 -12.65 -15.88
C LEU A 8 -3.52 -12.99 -14.40
N GLY A 9 -2.28 -13.36 -14.04
CA GLY A 9 -1.89 -13.60 -12.65
C GLY A 9 -2.07 -12.37 -11.78
N GLU A 10 -1.60 -11.21 -12.25
CA GLU A 10 -1.76 -9.91 -11.55
C GLU A 10 -3.23 -9.56 -11.30
N LYS A 11 -4.09 -9.74 -12.31
CA LYS A 11 -5.54 -9.53 -12.15
C LYS A 11 -6.15 -10.49 -11.13
N ARG A 12 -5.70 -11.74 -11.10
CA ARG A 12 -6.18 -12.74 -10.15
C ARG A 12 -5.75 -12.41 -8.72
N ILE A 13 -4.52 -11.94 -8.53
CA ILE A 13 -4.04 -11.45 -7.23
C ILE A 13 -4.91 -10.27 -6.77
N ALA A 14 -5.15 -9.29 -7.63
CA ALA A 14 -6.02 -8.16 -7.29
C ALA A 14 -7.44 -8.60 -6.91
N ALA A 15 -8.02 -9.56 -7.62
CA ALA A 15 -9.34 -10.11 -7.29
C ALA A 15 -9.36 -10.83 -5.94
N LEU A 16 -8.32 -11.61 -5.61
CA LEU A 16 -8.19 -12.26 -4.31
C LEU A 16 -8.07 -11.24 -3.18
N LEU A 17 -7.28 -10.19 -3.37
CA LEU A 17 -7.17 -9.10 -2.39
C LEU A 17 -8.52 -8.41 -2.16
N VAL A 18 -9.26 -8.13 -3.23
CA VAL A 18 -10.62 -7.56 -3.11
C VAL A 18 -11.56 -8.49 -2.35
N SER A 19 -11.47 -9.81 -2.54
CA SER A 19 -12.25 -10.78 -1.75
C SER A 19 -11.91 -10.67 -0.26
N ILE A 20 -10.62 -10.70 0.08
CA ILE A 20 -10.12 -10.58 1.46
C ILE A 20 -10.58 -9.27 2.11
N PHE A 21 -10.58 -8.17 1.36
CA PHE A 21 -10.94 -6.87 1.91
C PHE A 21 -12.45 -6.75 2.19
N ASN A 22 -13.27 -7.52 1.47
CA ASN A 22 -14.72 -7.52 1.62
C ASN A 22 -15.22 -8.54 2.65
N ASP A 23 -14.42 -9.55 2.97
CA ASP A 23 -14.72 -10.52 4.02
C ASP A 23 -14.03 -10.13 5.33
N LYS A 24 -14.84 -9.80 6.34
CA LYS A 24 -14.32 -9.38 7.65
C LYS A 24 -13.49 -10.49 8.33
N SER A 25 -13.87 -11.76 8.17
CA SER A 25 -13.12 -12.87 8.75
C SER A 25 -11.76 -13.03 8.09
N GLU A 26 -11.66 -12.83 6.78
CA GLU A 26 -10.39 -12.85 6.06
C GLU A 26 -9.54 -11.62 6.39
N GLU A 27 -10.14 -10.43 6.48
CA GLU A 27 -9.45 -9.22 6.94
C GLU A 27 -8.85 -9.43 8.35
N ASP A 28 -9.64 -9.93 9.29
CA ASP A 28 -9.18 -10.17 10.66
C ASP A 28 -8.04 -11.23 10.71
N ALA A 29 -8.12 -12.28 9.88
CA ALA A 29 -7.05 -13.27 9.76
C ALA A 29 -5.75 -12.66 9.21
N VAL A 30 -5.84 -11.77 8.23
CA VAL A 30 -4.69 -11.04 7.69
C VAL A 30 -4.05 -10.14 8.76
N LEU A 31 -4.84 -9.47 9.59
CA LEU A 31 -4.34 -8.59 10.65
C LEU A 31 -3.62 -9.35 11.78
N GLN A 32 -3.80 -10.67 11.85
CA GLN A 32 -3.08 -11.54 12.77
C GLN A 32 -1.75 -12.08 12.21
N LEU A 33 -1.44 -11.82 10.93
CA LEU A 33 -0.15 -12.20 10.34
C LEU A 33 1.01 -11.52 11.09
N ARG A 34 2.13 -12.23 11.19
CA ARG A 34 3.37 -11.76 11.85
C ARG A 34 4.60 -12.17 11.04
N GLY A 35 5.72 -11.48 11.30
CA GLY A 35 7.02 -11.81 10.72
C GLY A 35 7.02 -11.82 9.20
N GLY A 36 7.65 -12.84 8.60
CA GLY A 36 7.79 -12.92 7.14
C GLY A 36 6.46 -12.94 6.37
N SER A 37 5.42 -13.55 6.94
CA SER A 37 4.10 -13.60 6.30
C SER A 37 3.41 -12.24 6.27
N ALA A 38 3.55 -11.44 7.32
CA ALA A 38 3.04 -10.06 7.35
C ALA A 38 3.77 -9.19 6.34
N GLN A 39 5.11 -9.27 6.32
CA GLN A 39 5.93 -8.55 5.35
C GLN A 39 5.55 -8.89 3.91
N TYR A 40 5.44 -10.18 3.59
CA TYR A 40 5.07 -10.63 2.25
C TYR A 40 3.67 -10.11 1.84
N PHE A 41 2.71 -10.13 2.76
CA PHE A 41 1.37 -9.61 2.50
C PHE A 41 1.40 -8.10 2.23
N LEU A 42 2.10 -7.34 3.07
CA LEU A 42 2.30 -5.89 2.90
C LEU A 42 2.89 -5.56 1.53
N ASP A 43 3.93 -6.29 1.13
CA ASP A 43 4.62 -6.09 -0.16
C ASP A 43 3.69 -6.37 -1.35
N VAL A 44 2.89 -7.45 -1.29
CA VAL A 44 1.94 -7.80 -2.36
C VAL A 44 0.85 -6.74 -2.49
N VAL A 45 0.27 -6.28 -1.38
CA VAL A 45 -0.77 -5.24 -1.41
C VAL A 45 -0.20 -3.94 -1.96
N GLN A 46 0.99 -3.54 -1.51
CA GLN A 46 1.65 -2.33 -1.98
C GLN A 46 2.01 -2.40 -3.46
N ALA A 47 2.57 -3.52 -3.93
CA ALA A 47 2.84 -3.72 -5.35
C ALA A 47 1.55 -3.67 -6.21
N THR A 48 0.43 -4.14 -5.67
CA THR A 48 -0.88 -4.09 -6.34
C THR A 48 -1.39 -2.64 -6.44
N LEU A 49 -1.18 -1.84 -5.39
CA LEU A 49 -1.47 -0.40 -5.38
C LEU A 49 -0.60 0.37 -6.38
N ASP A 50 0.72 0.14 -6.36
CA ASP A 50 1.69 0.85 -7.21
C ASP A 50 1.45 0.58 -8.70
N ARG A 51 1.04 -0.63 -9.04
CA ARG A 51 0.69 -1.02 -10.42
C ARG A 51 -0.71 -0.58 -10.84
N GLY A 52 -1.47 0.06 -9.96
CA GLY A 52 -2.83 0.50 -10.23
C GLY A 52 -3.78 -0.64 -10.59
N LEU A 53 -3.58 -1.84 -10.06
CA LEU A 53 -4.37 -3.03 -10.42
C LEU A 53 -5.76 -3.03 -9.77
N LEU A 54 -5.95 -2.23 -8.72
CA LEU A 54 -7.24 -2.02 -8.06
C LEU A 54 -8.03 -0.91 -8.78
N MET A 55 -8.84 -1.33 -9.77
CA MET A 55 -9.57 -0.41 -10.65
C MET A 55 -10.55 0.54 -9.92
N ALA A 56 -11.15 0.09 -8.81
CA ALA A 56 -12.06 0.91 -8.03
C ALA A 56 -11.30 1.68 -6.94
N GLN A 57 -11.58 2.97 -6.82
CA GLN A 57 -10.98 3.82 -5.79
C GLN A 57 -11.28 3.31 -4.37
N GLU A 58 -12.46 2.72 -4.15
CA GLU A 58 -12.83 2.08 -2.90
C GLU A 58 -11.88 0.93 -2.54
N HIS A 59 -11.60 0.02 -3.48
CA HIS A 59 -10.67 -1.10 -3.25
C HIS A 59 -9.26 -0.60 -2.93
N SER A 60 -8.81 0.46 -3.61
CA SER A 60 -7.54 1.11 -3.31
C SER A 60 -7.52 1.70 -1.88
N ARG A 61 -8.62 2.30 -1.44
CA ARG A 61 -8.76 2.84 -0.08
C ARG A 61 -8.74 1.71 0.97
N MET A 62 -9.42 0.59 0.70
CA MET A 62 -9.42 -0.58 1.58
C MET A 62 -8.04 -1.20 1.70
N ALA A 63 -7.33 -1.38 0.58
CA ALA A 63 -5.95 -1.85 0.55
C ALA A 63 -5.03 -1.00 1.42
N ARG A 64 -5.08 0.34 1.26
CA ARG A 64 -4.30 1.27 2.10
C ARG A 64 -4.67 1.18 3.58
N ARG A 65 -5.95 1.00 3.90
CA ARG A 65 -6.41 0.80 5.29
C ARG A 65 -5.78 -0.46 5.89
N ILE A 66 -5.75 -1.56 5.15
CA ILE A 66 -5.18 -2.82 5.62
C ILE A 66 -3.67 -2.74 5.76
N VAL A 67 -2.97 -2.13 4.80
CA VAL A 67 -1.52 -1.85 4.91
C VAL A 67 -1.23 -1.10 6.20
N ARG A 68 -1.95 0.00 6.47
CA ARG A 68 -1.78 0.77 7.71
C ARG A 68 -2.00 -0.08 8.96
N LYS A 69 -3.15 -0.76 9.06
CA LYS A 69 -3.50 -1.56 10.24
C LYS A 69 -2.50 -2.70 10.48
N LEU A 70 -2.13 -3.43 9.44
CA LEU A 70 -1.19 -4.54 9.55
C LEU A 70 0.18 -4.01 9.96
N SER A 71 0.65 -2.92 9.35
CA SER A 71 1.90 -2.26 9.73
C SER A 71 1.93 -1.83 11.20
N GLU A 72 0.85 -1.21 11.70
CA GLU A 72 0.72 -0.83 13.12
C GLU A 72 0.77 -2.06 14.04
N THR A 73 0.24 -3.21 13.59
CA THR A 73 0.11 -4.40 14.41
C THR A 73 1.38 -5.26 14.41
N CYS A 74 2.14 -5.28 13.32
CA CYS A 74 3.35 -6.09 13.19
C CYS A 74 4.66 -5.30 13.26
N ASP A 75 4.60 -3.97 13.43
CA ASP A 75 5.75 -3.06 13.44
C ASP A 75 6.64 -3.20 12.19
N GLN A 76 6.00 -3.38 11.03
CA GLN A 76 6.67 -3.52 9.74
C GLN A 76 5.99 -2.65 8.68
N LEU A 77 6.80 -2.10 7.77
CA LEU A 77 6.31 -1.39 6.60
C LEU A 77 6.51 -2.25 5.35
N PRO A 78 5.71 -2.05 4.28
CA PRO A 78 6.05 -2.58 2.97
C PRO A 78 7.50 -2.23 2.61
N SER A 79 8.24 -3.19 2.06
CA SER A 79 9.64 -3.04 1.68
C SER A 79 9.86 -2.02 0.56
N SER A 80 8.83 -1.79 -0.26
CA SER A 80 8.79 -0.72 -1.25
C SER A 80 7.62 0.22 -0.96
N ILE A 81 7.88 1.43 -0.48
CA ILE A 81 6.87 2.50 -0.42
C ILE A 81 7.24 3.54 -1.47
N PHE A 82 6.50 3.56 -2.58
CA PHE A 82 6.60 4.64 -3.54
C PHE A 82 5.72 5.81 -3.07
N ILE A 83 6.35 6.80 -2.45
CA ILE A 83 5.68 8.07 -2.12
C ILE A 83 5.65 8.92 -3.41
N SER A 84 4.56 8.85 -4.15
CA SER A 84 4.29 9.75 -5.28
C SER A 84 3.51 10.99 -4.81
N GLY A 85 3.66 12.13 -5.50
CA GLY A 85 2.89 13.34 -5.19
C GLY A 85 3.52 14.26 -4.13
N ILE A 86 4.80 14.11 -3.84
CA ILE A 86 5.58 15.13 -3.12
C ILE A 86 5.66 16.36 -4.04
N THR A 87 4.74 17.29 -3.84
CA THR A 87 4.82 18.60 -4.49
C THR A 87 5.66 19.50 -3.59
N GLY A 88 6.78 20.00 -4.13
CA GLY A 88 7.57 21.03 -3.46
C GLY A 88 6.70 22.28 -3.32
N ARG A 89 6.35 22.66 -2.10
CA ARG A 89 5.43 23.77 -1.87
C ARG A 89 6.15 25.14 -1.88
N GLU A 90 7.46 25.18 -1.70
CA GLU A 90 8.20 26.43 -1.53
C GLU A 90 9.53 26.45 -2.30
N GLU A 91 9.72 27.51 -3.09
CA GLU A 91 10.92 27.78 -3.89
C GLU A 91 12.07 28.38 -3.03
N TYR A 92 11.78 28.76 -1.78
CA TYR A 92 12.76 29.38 -0.87
C TYR A 92 12.73 28.78 0.53
N ARG A 93 13.92 28.46 1.06
CA ARG A 93 14.11 28.03 2.45
C ARG A 93 13.94 29.22 3.39
N THR A 94 12.87 29.28 4.17
CA THR A 94 12.77 30.20 5.31
C THR A 94 13.62 29.66 6.46
N PHE A 95 14.82 30.20 6.58
CA PHE A 95 15.79 29.89 7.63
C PHE A 95 15.35 30.56 8.94
N ALA A 96 14.56 29.87 9.77
CA ALA A 96 14.33 30.22 11.17
C ALA A 96 13.72 29.04 11.97
N GLY A 97 14.55 28.02 12.26
CA GLY A 97 14.27 27.03 13.30
C GLY A 97 13.39 25.84 12.88
N GLY A 98 14.01 24.80 12.31
CA GLY A 98 13.43 23.47 12.16
C GLY A 98 13.40 22.96 10.71
N PHE A 99 14.34 22.10 10.34
CA PHE A 99 14.42 21.39 9.05
C PHE A 99 13.34 20.29 8.90
N GLY A 100 12.08 20.58 9.27
CA GLY A 100 11.03 19.56 9.43
C GLY A 100 9.99 19.46 8.31
N ASP A 101 9.58 20.57 7.69
CA ASP A 101 8.27 20.63 7.00
C ASP A 101 8.33 21.16 5.56
N ILE A 102 9.17 20.57 4.70
CA ILE A 102 9.24 20.97 3.28
C ILE A 102 8.50 20.00 2.33
N HIS A 103 8.08 18.85 2.85
CA HIS A 103 7.46 17.78 2.05
C HIS A 103 6.14 17.35 2.65
N ARG A 104 5.03 17.73 2.01
CA ARG A 104 3.70 17.23 2.33
C ARG A 104 3.35 16.11 1.35
N ALA A 105 3.26 14.88 1.83
CA ALA A 105 2.69 13.79 1.06
C ALA A 105 1.15 13.95 1.04
N SER A 106 0.54 13.97 -0.14
CA SER A 106 -0.90 13.81 -0.30
C SER A 106 -1.19 12.35 -0.65
N TYR A 107 -2.04 11.69 0.15
CA TYR A 107 -2.52 10.34 -0.07
C TYR A 107 -3.83 10.34 -0.84
#